data_AF-A0A496QDK1-F1
#
_entry.id   AF-A0A496QDK1-F1
#
_cell.length_a   1.000
_cell.length_b   1.000
_cell.length_c   1.000
_cell.angle_alpha   90.00
_cell.angle_beta   90.00
_cell.angle_gamma   90.00
#
_symmetry.space_group_name_H-M   'P 1'
#
loop_
_entity.id
_entity.type
_entity.pdbx_description
1 polymer ?
#
loop_
_entity_poly.entity_id
_entity_poly.type
_entity_poly.pdbx_seq_one_letter_code
_entity_poly.pdbx_strand_id
1 'polypeptide(L)'
;MKNTSSKTLTQVFIYLLIVGGALMMLLPFAWMVDTSFKASSEVSSWPPKWTTKNARSSVEFKTKIRYQSAGSGVDLSSLSLDEFKNFASLIGSKAGKDTLIVMLDDDYIRRGTITLGLLDENGNSADFPEKVDAEKFAGLTSEVNAHLHDYPSVIAKKMESIPLDDVAGFLDGFLNIAEFGDDGFARRVVLTTSVETTTRLTIKKAETVITSSFKVLPTDSEAQKKLKEDIVRKAIELFQPITNELTSFATDLSNYRVGEKRVPEPEEVSAIVSKIAKMKNDFELQKSGIYQALDEMVPSSDRFLLVMFNRFKTSFNGLMDD
;
A
#
# COMPACT_ATOMS: atom_id res chain seq x y z
N MET A 1 -7.27 -66.03 -76.09
CA MET A 1 -5.96 -65.97 -75.40
C MET A 1 -6.13 -65.16 -74.12
N LYS A 2 -5.70 -65.74 -72.97
CA LYS A 2 -6.06 -65.32 -71.60
C LYS A 2 -5.56 -63.92 -71.24
N ASN A 3 -6.43 -63.12 -70.62
CA ASN A 3 -6.19 -61.82 -70.01
C ASN A 3 -4.87 -61.75 -69.22
N THR A 4 -3.81 -61.20 -69.83
CA THR A 4 -2.50 -60.95 -69.19
C THR A 4 -2.38 -59.50 -68.70
N SER A 5 -2.89 -58.50 -69.43
CA SER A 5 -2.80 -57.08 -69.03
C SER A 5 -3.60 -56.70 -67.78
N SER A 6 -4.75 -57.36 -67.54
CA SER A 6 -5.51 -57.14 -66.30
C SER A 6 -4.75 -57.66 -65.08
N LYS A 7 -4.01 -58.77 -65.21
CA LYS A 7 -3.25 -59.36 -64.11
C LYS A 7 -2.04 -58.51 -63.72
N THR A 8 -1.32 -57.97 -64.69
CA THR A 8 -0.19 -57.06 -64.43
C THR A 8 -0.64 -55.74 -63.81
N LEU A 9 -1.75 -55.16 -64.28
CA LEU A 9 -2.29 -53.92 -63.68
C LEU A 9 -2.76 -54.14 -62.23
N THR A 10 -3.47 -55.24 -61.96
CA THR A 10 -3.86 -55.62 -60.61
C THR A 10 -2.64 -55.89 -59.73
N GLN A 11 -1.59 -56.51 -60.26
CA GLN A 11 -0.35 -56.76 -59.53
C GLN A 11 0.40 -55.46 -59.19
N VAL A 12 0.47 -54.50 -60.10
CA VAL A 12 1.05 -53.16 -59.83
C VAL A 12 0.24 -52.43 -58.76
N PHE A 13 -1.10 -52.46 -58.85
CA PHE A 13 -1.96 -51.85 -57.84
C PHE A 13 -1.77 -52.49 -56.46
N ILE A 14 -1.68 -53.82 -56.40
CA ILE A 14 -1.38 -54.57 -55.16
C ILE A 14 -0.01 -54.15 -54.61
N TYR A 15 1.03 -54.05 -55.44
CA TYR A 15 2.34 -53.60 -54.97
C TYR A 15 2.33 -52.15 -54.47
N LEU A 16 1.63 -51.23 -55.13
CA LEU A 16 1.47 -49.86 -54.64
C LEU A 16 0.73 -49.82 -53.29
N LEU A 17 -0.27 -50.68 -53.09
CA LEU A 17 -1.00 -50.80 -51.83
C LEU A 17 -0.12 -51.39 -50.73
N ILE A 18 0.70 -52.39 -51.05
CA ILE A 18 1.69 -52.98 -50.12
C ILE A 18 2.76 -51.96 -49.74
N VAL A 19 3.32 -51.23 -50.72
CA VAL A 19 4.33 -50.19 -50.47
C VAL A 19 3.72 -49.03 -49.68
N GLY A 20 2.51 -48.59 -50.03
CA GLY A 20 1.79 -47.56 -49.29
C GLY A 20 1.46 -47.99 -47.86
N GLY A 21 1.05 -49.24 -47.67
CA GLY A 21 0.83 -49.84 -46.35
C GLY A 21 2.12 -49.93 -45.52
N ALA A 22 3.23 -50.33 -46.14
CA ALA A 22 4.54 -50.37 -45.50
C ALA A 22 5.02 -48.96 -45.10
N LEU A 23 4.84 -47.95 -45.95
CA LEU A 23 5.16 -46.56 -45.62
C LEU A 23 4.28 -46.02 -44.50
N MET A 24 2.99 -46.35 -44.48
CA MET A 24 2.08 -46.03 -43.37
C MET A 24 2.55 -46.68 -42.06
N MET A 25 3.08 -47.91 -42.11
CA MET A 25 3.67 -48.56 -40.93
C MET A 25 4.96 -47.89 -40.45
N LEU A 26 5.65 -47.10 -41.28
CA LEU A 26 6.83 -46.32 -40.89
C LEU A 26 6.49 -44.97 -40.24
N LEU A 27 5.27 -44.45 -40.39
CA LEU A 27 4.87 -43.18 -39.79
C LEU A 27 5.04 -43.13 -38.26
N PRO A 28 4.68 -44.17 -37.48
CA PRO A 28 4.95 -44.19 -36.04
C PRO A 28 6.44 -44.08 -35.71
N PHE A 29 7.32 -44.68 -36.51
CA PHE A 29 8.77 -44.59 -36.31
C PHE A 29 9.30 -43.20 -36.66
N ALA A 30 8.85 -42.63 -37.78
CA ALA A 30 9.19 -41.26 -38.15
C ALA A 30 8.75 -40.25 -37.07
N TRP A 31 7.56 -40.47 -36.50
CA TRP A 31 7.05 -39.69 -35.39
C TRP A 31 7.89 -39.86 -34.10
N MET A 32 8.34 -41.07 -33.78
CA MET A 32 9.22 -41.30 -32.62
C MET A 32 10.57 -40.58 -32.77
N VAL A 33 11.16 -40.60 -33.97
CA VAL A 33 12.40 -39.87 -34.24
C VAL A 33 12.18 -38.37 -34.11
N ASP A 34 11.12 -37.84 -34.72
CA ASP A 34 10.77 -36.41 -34.65
C ASP A 34 10.50 -35.93 -33.21
N THR A 35 9.73 -36.70 -32.44
CA THR A 35 9.44 -36.40 -31.03
C THR A 35 10.65 -36.50 -30.10
N SER A 36 11.68 -37.27 -30.45
CA SER A 36 12.92 -37.35 -29.65
C SER A 36 13.72 -36.03 -29.63
N PHE A 37 13.54 -35.18 -30.64
CA PHE A 37 14.19 -33.88 -30.73
C PHE A 37 13.33 -32.72 -30.22
N LYS A 38 12.05 -32.97 -29.92
CA LYS A 38 11.11 -31.94 -29.47
C LYS A 38 11.28 -31.62 -27.99
N ALA A 39 10.96 -30.39 -27.62
CA ALA A 39 10.87 -30.00 -26.21
C ALA A 39 9.58 -30.55 -25.58
N SER A 40 9.52 -30.66 -24.25
CA SER A 40 8.38 -31.25 -23.54
C SER A 40 7.07 -30.52 -23.85
N SER A 41 7.10 -29.19 -23.91
CA SER A 41 5.91 -28.40 -24.29
C SER A 41 5.43 -28.65 -25.73
N GLU A 42 6.34 -28.99 -26.66
CA GLU A 42 6.01 -29.23 -28.07
C GLU A 42 5.32 -30.57 -28.28
N VAL A 43 5.73 -31.60 -27.54
CA VAL A 43 5.15 -32.96 -27.61
C VAL A 43 3.69 -32.96 -27.14
N SER A 44 3.36 -32.11 -26.16
CA SER A 44 1.99 -31.97 -25.62
C SER A 44 1.10 -31.02 -26.42
N SER A 45 1.62 -30.39 -27.48
CA SER A 45 0.86 -29.41 -28.28
C SER A 45 0.00 -30.08 -29.36
N TRP A 46 -1.26 -29.64 -29.48
CA TRP A 46 -2.18 -30.06 -30.55
C TRP A 46 -2.53 -28.87 -31.44
N PRO A 47 -2.53 -29.00 -32.78
CA PRO A 47 -2.27 -30.19 -33.57
C PRO A 47 -0.78 -30.60 -33.62
N PRO A 48 -0.46 -31.87 -33.97
CA PRO A 48 0.91 -32.36 -34.03
C PRO A 48 1.71 -31.60 -35.10
N LYS A 49 2.80 -30.96 -34.69
CA LYS A 49 3.71 -30.24 -35.61
C LYS A 49 4.93 -31.09 -35.89
N TRP A 50 5.35 -31.20 -37.14
CA TRP A 50 6.58 -31.91 -37.58
C TRP A 50 7.82 -31.01 -37.56
N THR A 51 7.81 -29.97 -36.72
CA THR A 51 8.88 -29.00 -36.56
C THR A 51 9.25 -28.88 -35.08
N THR A 52 10.48 -28.45 -34.78
CA THR A 52 10.94 -28.24 -33.41
C THR A 52 11.66 -26.89 -33.26
N LYS A 53 11.41 -26.21 -32.13
CA LYS A 53 12.12 -25.00 -31.71
C LYS A 53 13.60 -25.26 -31.41
N ASN A 54 13.97 -26.50 -31.07
CA ASN A 54 15.36 -26.87 -30.77
C ASN A 54 16.29 -26.84 -31.99
N ALA A 55 15.74 -26.79 -33.21
CA ALA A 55 16.50 -26.65 -34.44
C ALA A 55 16.83 -25.20 -34.80
N ARG A 56 16.29 -24.21 -34.06
CA ARG A 56 16.57 -22.79 -34.31
C ARG A 56 17.94 -22.38 -33.74
N SER A 57 18.61 -21.44 -34.39
CA SER A 57 19.89 -20.88 -33.93
C SER A 57 19.76 -20.00 -32.69
N SER A 58 18.62 -19.34 -32.52
CA SER A 58 18.27 -18.54 -31.35
C SER A 58 16.80 -18.76 -30.97
N VAL A 59 16.54 -18.86 -29.67
CA VAL A 59 15.20 -19.01 -29.10
C VAL A 59 15.06 -18.02 -27.97
N GLU A 60 13.97 -17.25 -28.01
CA GLU A 60 13.58 -16.39 -26.90
C GLU A 60 12.75 -17.22 -25.92
N PHE A 61 13.13 -17.17 -24.65
CA PHE A 61 12.44 -17.91 -23.59
C PHE A 61 11.61 -16.97 -22.75
N LYS A 62 10.45 -17.43 -22.33
CA LYS A 62 9.63 -16.69 -21.39
C LYS A 62 10.27 -16.73 -20.01
N THR A 63 10.53 -15.55 -19.45
CA THR A 63 11.01 -15.40 -18.09
C THR A 63 9.97 -14.69 -17.25
N LYS A 64 9.85 -15.10 -15.98
CA LYS A 64 9.10 -14.36 -14.98
C LYS A 64 10.09 -13.80 -13.97
N ILE A 65 10.10 -12.47 -13.83
CA ILE A 65 10.77 -11.82 -12.71
C ILE A 65 9.96 -12.20 -11.47
N ARG A 66 10.63 -12.83 -10.51
CA ARG A 66 10.02 -13.19 -9.24
C ARG A 66 10.70 -12.38 -8.16
N TYR A 67 9.95 -11.49 -7.52
CA TYR A 67 10.37 -10.91 -6.25
C TYR A 67 10.33 -12.04 -5.22
N GLN A 68 11.49 -12.55 -4.82
CA GLN A 68 11.52 -13.58 -3.78
C GLN A 68 11.27 -12.93 -2.42
N SER A 69 10.04 -13.08 -1.93
CA SER A 69 9.90 -13.71 -0.63
C SER A 69 10.14 -15.22 -0.80
N ALA A 70 10.61 -15.91 0.21
CA ALA A 70 11.35 -17.13 0.01
C ALA A 70 10.49 -18.37 0.13
N GLY A 71 10.66 -19.24 -0.85
CA GLY A 71 10.25 -20.63 -0.75
C GLY A 71 9.44 -21.14 -1.94
N SER A 72 8.80 -20.26 -2.69
CA SER A 72 8.22 -20.55 -4.00
C SER A 72 7.75 -19.21 -4.50
N GLY A 73 8.03 -18.88 -5.75
CA GLY A 73 7.55 -17.62 -6.25
C GLY A 73 6.03 -17.64 -6.42
N VAL A 74 5.40 -16.86 -5.57
CA VAL A 74 3.95 -16.69 -5.52
C VAL A 74 3.63 -15.31 -6.07
N ASP A 75 2.56 -15.24 -6.86
CA ASP A 75 1.95 -13.98 -7.27
C ASP A 75 1.36 -13.31 -6.02
N LEU A 76 2.00 -12.23 -5.57
CA LEU A 76 1.65 -11.52 -4.32
C LEU A 76 0.25 -10.90 -4.37
N SER A 77 -0.34 -10.79 -5.55
CA SER A 77 -1.72 -10.30 -5.73
C SER A 77 -2.79 -11.30 -5.28
N SER A 78 -2.43 -12.58 -5.09
CA SER A 78 -3.39 -13.65 -4.79
C SER A 78 -3.30 -14.27 -3.39
N LEU A 79 -2.45 -13.75 -2.49
CA LEU A 79 -2.21 -14.35 -1.17
C LEU A 79 -3.02 -13.70 -0.03
N SER A 80 -3.40 -14.51 0.96
CA SER A 80 -4.00 -14.04 2.21
C SER A 80 -2.92 -13.59 3.23
N LEU A 81 -3.32 -12.79 4.23
CA LEU A 81 -2.41 -12.16 5.20
C LEU A 81 -1.63 -13.17 6.06
N ASP A 82 -2.24 -14.31 6.39
CA ASP A 82 -1.60 -15.36 7.21
C ASP A 82 -0.59 -16.20 6.40
N GLU A 83 -0.80 -16.33 5.09
CA GLU A 83 0.13 -16.99 4.17
C GLU A 83 1.35 -16.12 3.87
N PHE A 84 1.14 -14.80 3.74
CA PHE A 84 2.22 -13.82 3.60
C PHE A 84 3.18 -13.81 4.79
N LYS A 85 2.65 -13.87 6.02
CA LYS A 85 3.47 -13.85 7.25
C LYS A 85 4.35 -15.09 7.40
N ASN A 86 3.84 -16.27 7.04
CA ASN A 86 4.63 -17.50 7.05
C ASN A 86 5.74 -17.48 5.98
N PHE A 87 5.47 -16.87 4.83
CA PHE A 87 6.41 -16.73 3.71
C PHE A 87 7.59 -15.79 4.03
N ALA A 88 7.34 -14.70 4.76
CA ALA A 88 8.38 -13.77 5.21
C ALA A 88 9.43 -14.43 6.13
N SER A 89 9.03 -15.42 6.94
CA SER A 89 9.92 -16.13 7.86
C SER A 89 10.93 -17.06 7.17
N LEU A 90 10.67 -17.46 5.92
CA LEU A 90 11.48 -18.43 5.16
C LEU A 90 12.64 -17.78 4.38
N ILE A 91 12.74 -16.43 4.33
CA ILE A 91 13.73 -15.65 3.52
C ILE A 91 15.13 -15.60 4.13
N GLY A 92 15.37 -16.33 5.21
CA GLY A 92 16.64 -16.34 5.92
C GLY A 92 17.88 -16.38 5.01
N SER A 93 18.60 -15.24 4.97
CA SER A 93 20.04 -15.07 4.78
C SER A 93 20.76 -15.52 3.50
N LYS A 94 20.09 -16.02 2.43
CA LYS A 94 20.81 -16.53 1.23
C LYS A 94 20.62 -15.78 -0.10
N ALA A 95 19.79 -14.74 -0.15
CA ALA A 95 19.81 -13.75 -1.23
C ALA A 95 20.36 -12.45 -0.64
N GLY A 96 21.41 -11.88 -1.23
CA GLY A 96 21.88 -10.55 -0.84
C GLY A 96 20.82 -9.50 -1.17
N LYS A 97 20.87 -8.34 -0.50
CA LYS A 97 19.94 -7.22 -0.72
C LYS A 97 19.82 -6.80 -2.20
N ASP A 98 20.88 -7.02 -3.00
CA ASP A 98 21.00 -6.55 -4.39
C ASP A 98 20.92 -7.68 -5.44
N THR A 99 20.13 -8.73 -5.22
CA THR A 99 20.06 -9.88 -6.15
C THR A 99 18.70 -9.97 -6.85
N LEU A 100 18.67 -9.79 -8.17
CA LEU A 100 17.49 -10.05 -9.01
C LEU A 100 17.40 -11.55 -9.35
N ILE A 101 16.27 -12.17 -9.03
CA ILE A 101 16.01 -13.58 -9.36
C ILE A 101 15.06 -13.66 -10.56
N VAL A 102 15.62 -14.12 -11.68
CA VAL A 102 14.88 -14.36 -12.92
C VAL A 102 14.60 -15.86 -13.04
N MET A 103 13.33 -16.24 -13.05
CA MET A 103 12.94 -17.62 -13.27
C MET A 103 12.56 -17.86 -14.73
N LEU A 104 13.07 -18.96 -15.29
CA LEU A 104 12.66 -19.48 -16.59
C LEU A 104 11.26 -20.09 -16.46
N ASP A 105 10.30 -19.58 -17.23
CA ASP A 105 8.91 -20.06 -17.31
C ASP A 105 8.66 -20.71 -18.69
N ASP A 106 9.56 -21.61 -19.07
CA ASP A 106 9.56 -22.33 -20.35
C ASP A 106 10.30 -23.68 -20.20
N ASP A 107 10.45 -24.43 -21.29
CA ASP A 107 11.22 -25.66 -21.33
C ASP A 107 12.68 -25.45 -20.89
N TYR A 108 13.23 -26.47 -20.24
CA TYR A 108 14.60 -26.44 -19.73
C TYR A 108 15.64 -26.22 -20.84
N ILE A 109 16.56 -25.29 -20.59
CA ILE A 109 17.72 -25.02 -21.45
C ILE A 109 18.75 -26.13 -21.22
N ARG A 110 19.09 -26.89 -22.28
CA ARG A 110 20.07 -27.99 -22.21
C ARG A 110 21.51 -27.57 -22.56
N ARG A 111 21.68 -26.61 -23.47
CA ARG A 111 23.00 -26.13 -23.97
C ARG A 111 22.88 -24.77 -24.65
N GLY A 112 23.96 -24.00 -24.69
CA GLY A 112 24.06 -22.74 -25.42
C GLY A 112 24.65 -21.61 -24.58
N THR A 113 24.66 -20.41 -25.14
CA THR A 113 24.96 -19.16 -24.40
C THR A 113 23.63 -18.50 -24.06
N ILE A 114 23.45 -18.13 -22.80
CA ILE A 114 22.26 -17.43 -22.33
C ILE A 114 22.60 -15.95 -22.21
N THR A 115 21.84 -15.11 -22.90
CA THR A 115 21.92 -13.66 -22.77
C THR A 115 20.67 -13.18 -22.06
N LEU A 116 20.84 -12.61 -20.86
CA LEU A 116 19.78 -11.95 -20.11
C LEU A 116 19.87 -10.45 -20.39
N GLY A 117 18.91 -9.93 -21.15
CA GLY A 117 18.76 -8.48 -21.34
C GLY A 117 17.76 -7.94 -20.32
N LEU A 118 18.14 -6.92 -19.56
CA LEU A 118 17.17 -6.09 -18.85
C LEU A 118 16.66 -5.07 -19.88
N LEU A 119 15.39 -5.16 -20.25
CA LEU A 119 14.79 -4.35 -21.30
C LEU A 119 13.74 -3.40 -20.72
N ASP A 120 13.57 -2.23 -21.34
CA ASP A 120 12.49 -1.28 -21.04
C ASP A 120 11.15 -1.71 -21.65
N GLU A 121 10.07 -0.96 -21.40
CA GLU A 121 8.72 -1.22 -21.94
C GLU A 121 8.67 -1.22 -23.49
N ASN A 122 9.68 -0.65 -24.14
CA ASN A 122 9.79 -0.53 -25.59
C ASN A 122 10.73 -1.59 -26.20
N GLY A 123 11.32 -2.48 -25.38
CA GLY A 123 12.23 -3.54 -25.80
C GLY A 123 13.69 -3.11 -26.02
N ASN A 124 14.07 -1.90 -25.63
CA ASN A 124 15.47 -1.44 -25.65
C ASN A 124 16.18 -1.85 -24.36
N SER A 125 17.52 -1.84 -24.34
CA SER A 125 18.27 -2.02 -23.09
C SER A 125 17.84 -1.00 -22.05
N ALA A 126 17.45 -1.48 -20.87
CA ALA A 126 17.01 -0.63 -19.79
C ALA A 126 18.18 0.26 -19.32
N ASP A 127 17.94 1.57 -19.35
CA ASP A 127 18.88 2.58 -18.89
C ASP A 127 18.73 2.74 -17.38
N PHE A 128 19.59 2.04 -16.63
CA PHE A 128 19.66 2.20 -15.18
C PHE A 128 20.90 3.03 -14.82
N PRO A 129 20.78 3.99 -13.90
CA PRO A 129 21.94 4.72 -13.40
C PRO A 129 22.90 3.74 -12.70
N GLU A 130 24.11 3.58 -13.25
CA GLU A 130 25.15 2.68 -12.69
C GLU A 130 25.70 3.18 -11.34
N LYS A 131 25.48 4.46 -11.01
CA LYS A 131 25.94 5.09 -9.78
C LYS A 131 24.83 5.93 -9.18
N VAL A 132 24.69 5.84 -7.87
CA VAL A 132 23.81 6.74 -7.12
C VAL A 132 24.39 8.15 -7.13
N ASP A 133 23.54 9.12 -7.40
CA ASP A 133 23.83 10.53 -7.27
C ASP A 133 23.92 10.90 -5.78
N ALA A 134 25.14 10.89 -5.24
CA ALA A 134 25.39 11.11 -3.82
C ALA A 134 24.97 12.51 -3.34
N GLU A 135 25.01 13.51 -4.23
CA GLU A 135 24.60 14.88 -3.90
C GLU A 135 23.07 14.96 -3.75
N LYS A 136 22.32 14.35 -4.69
CA LYS A 136 20.86 14.24 -4.56
C LYS A 136 20.45 13.44 -3.34
N PHE A 137 21.13 12.34 -3.05
CA PHE A 137 20.83 11.53 -1.87
C PHE A 137 21.09 12.30 -0.57
N ALA A 138 22.21 13.01 -0.47
CA ALA A 138 22.51 13.87 0.68
C ALA A 138 21.49 15.02 0.83
N GLY A 139 21.00 15.57 -0.28
CA GLY A 139 19.91 16.54 -0.29
C GLY A 139 18.61 15.97 0.29
N LEU A 140 18.21 14.78 -0.18
CA LEU A 140 17.01 14.09 0.28
C LEU A 140 17.07 13.75 1.78
N THR A 141 18.18 13.19 2.25
CA THR A 141 18.35 12.83 3.67
C THR A 141 18.36 14.08 4.55
N SER A 142 18.96 15.17 4.08
CA SER A 142 18.94 16.46 4.78
C SER A 142 17.54 17.06 4.88
N GLU A 143 16.74 16.98 3.81
CA GLU A 143 15.35 17.46 3.78
C GLU A 143 14.47 16.66 4.75
N VAL A 144 14.57 15.33 4.75
CA VAL A 144 13.84 14.49 5.71
C VAL A 144 14.24 14.81 7.15
N ASN A 145 15.54 15.00 7.41
CA ASN A 145 16.04 15.33 8.74
C ASN A 145 15.56 16.72 9.21
N ALA A 146 15.48 17.70 8.30
CA ALA A 146 14.99 19.05 8.61
C ALA A 146 13.52 19.06 9.04
N HIS A 147 12.71 18.14 8.51
CA HIS A 147 11.29 18.02 8.80
C HIS A 147 10.94 17.02 9.91
N LEU A 148 11.94 16.41 10.58
CA LEU A 148 11.67 15.43 11.67
C LEU A 148 10.76 15.97 12.77
N HIS A 149 10.90 17.25 13.12
CA HIS A 149 10.11 17.90 14.16
C HIS A 149 8.65 18.16 13.75
N ASP A 150 8.33 18.13 12.47
CA ASP A 150 6.98 18.33 11.96
C ASP A 150 6.15 17.04 12.03
N TYR A 151 6.81 15.88 12.20
CA TYR A 151 6.14 14.60 12.36
C TYR A 151 5.69 14.35 13.81
N PRO A 152 4.59 13.62 14.02
CA PRO A 152 4.25 13.08 15.33
C PRO A 152 5.42 12.32 15.95
N SER A 153 5.64 12.47 17.26
CA SER A 153 6.83 11.94 17.97
C SER A 153 7.11 10.45 17.74
N VAL A 154 6.06 9.64 17.57
CA VAL A 154 6.16 8.21 17.26
C VAL A 154 6.78 7.98 15.89
N ILE A 155 6.39 8.77 14.88
CA ILE A 155 6.91 8.69 13.52
C ILE A 155 8.32 9.27 13.47
N ALA A 156 8.55 10.43 14.09
CA ALA A 156 9.86 11.06 14.17
C ALA A 156 10.92 10.10 14.72
N LYS A 157 10.62 9.41 15.83
CA LYS A 157 11.51 8.39 16.42
C LYS A 157 11.81 7.22 15.49
N LYS A 158 10.84 6.79 14.68
CA LYS A 158 11.06 5.74 13.67
C LYS A 158 11.95 6.26 12.54
N MET A 159 11.73 7.49 12.09
CA MET A 159 12.54 8.13 11.04
C MET A 159 13.99 8.35 11.48
N GLU A 160 14.23 8.73 12.74
CA GLU A 160 15.58 8.86 13.32
C GLU A 160 16.39 7.55 13.30
N SER A 161 15.71 6.40 13.27
CA SER A 161 16.36 5.09 13.27
C SER A 161 16.83 4.62 11.89
N ILE A 162 16.48 5.35 10.83
CA ILE A 162 16.83 5.01 9.45
C ILE A 162 18.31 5.37 9.19
N PRO A 163 19.11 4.50 8.57
CA PRO A 163 20.47 4.83 8.17
C PRO A 163 20.46 5.94 7.08
N LEU A 164 21.29 6.97 7.26
CA LEU A 164 21.38 8.13 6.35
C LEU A 164 22.52 8.00 5.32
N ASP A 165 23.39 7.02 5.50
CA ASP A 165 24.58 6.74 4.69
C ASP A 165 24.39 5.56 3.72
N ASP A 166 23.35 4.74 3.93
CA ASP A 166 22.96 3.63 3.07
C ASP A 166 21.71 3.99 2.27
N VAL A 167 21.83 4.11 0.95
CA VAL A 167 20.74 4.47 0.04
C VAL A 167 19.61 3.46 0.08
N ALA A 168 19.94 2.16 0.01
CA ALA A 168 18.95 1.10 0.00
C ALA A 168 18.27 1.01 1.37
N GLY A 169 19.07 1.01 2.45
CA GLY A 169 18.55 1.04 3.82
C GLY A 169 17.68 2.26 4.11
N PHE A 170 18.03 3.43 3.57
CA PHE A 170 17.24 4.64 3.71
C PHE A 170 15.89 4.52 3.02
N LEU A 171 15.88 4.16 1.74
CA LEU A 171 14.66 4.06 0.95
C LEU A 171 13.73 2.98 1.48
N ASP A 172 14.26 1.79 1.81
CA ASP A 172 13.48 0.72 2.41
C ASP A 172 12.89 1.16 3.76
N GLY A 173 13.69 1.77 4.63
CA GLY A 173 13.24 2.26 5.94
C GLY A 173 12.16 3.33 5.81
N PHE A 174 12.41 4.35 4.97
CA PHE A 174 11.50 5.46 4.76
C PHE A 174 10.19 4.99 4.13
N LEU A 175 10.23 4.24 3.04
CA LEU A 175 9.03 3.76 2.36
C LEU A 175 8.25 2.77 3.21
N ASN A 176 8.91 1.98 4.05
CA ASN A 176 8.22 1.15 5.04
C ASN A 176 7.48 1.99 6.09
N ILE A 177 8.09 3.06 6.60
CA ILE A 177 7.44 3.95 7.59
C ILE A 177 6.35 4.81 6.93
N ALA A 178 6.52 5.20 5.67
CA ALA A 178 5.57 6.06 4.95
C ALA A 178 4.39 5.27 4.37
N GLU A 179 4.64 4.16 3.68
CA GLU A 179 3.63 3.50 2.85
C GLU A 179 3.49 1.99 3.09
N PHE A 180 4.59 1.23 3.11
CA PHE A 180 4.50 -0.24 3.04
C PHE A 180 4.22 -0.91 4.39
N GLY A 181 4.52 -0.24 5.50
CA GLY A 181 4.21 -0.72 6.83
C GLY A 181 2.71 -0.80 7.10
N ASP A 182 2.33 -1.68 8.03
CA ASP A 182 0.93 -1.82 8.48
C ASP A 182 0.38 -0.48 9.01
N ASP A 183 1.24 0.34 9.63
CA ASP A 183 0.95 1.66 10.16
C ASP A 183 1.60 2.80 9.37
N GLY A 184 1.85 2.59 8.07
CA GLY A 184 2.46 3.59 7.18
C GLY A 184 1.68 4.92 7.19
N PHE A 185 2.31 6.02 7.62
CA PHE A 185 1.59 7.25 7.94
C PHE A 185 0.99 7.96 6.72
N ALA A 186 1.61 7.81 5.54
CA ALA A 186 1.15 8.42 4.30
C ALA A 186 0.03 7.59 3.65
N ARG A 187 -0.23 6.37 4.13
CA ARG A 187 -1.32 5.54 3.62
C ARG A 187 -2.64 6.25 3.87
N ARG A 188 -3.47 6.28 2.83
CA ARG A 188 -4.80 6.87 2.83
C ARG A 188 -5.66 6.44 4.02
N VAL A 189 -5.70 5.13 4.30
CA VAL A 189 -6.47 4.57 5.43
C VAL A 189 -5.91 5.04 6.77
N VAL A 190 -4.59 5.01 6.94
CA VAL A 190 -3.94 5.35 8.21
C VAL A 190 -4.07 6.85 8.49
N LEU A 191 -3.79 7.69 7.48
CA LEU A 191 -3.94 9.14 7.56
C LEU A 191 -5.39 9.52 7.93
N THR A 192 -6.37 9.05 7.16
CA THR A 192 -7.79 9.38 7.40
C THR A 192 -8.26 8.91 8.78
N THR A 193 -7.92 7.69 9.18
CA THR A 193 -8.27 7.16 10.51
C THR A 193 -7.56 7.90 11.64
N SER A 194 -6.30 8.31 11.46
CA SER A 194 -5.56 9.09 12.45
C SER A 194 -6.20 10.46 12.67
N VAL A 195 -6.54 11.17 11.59
CA VAL A 195 -7.21 12.47 11.66
C VAL A 195 -8.61 12.31 12.27
N GLU A 196 -9.40 11.31 11.82
CA GLU A 196 -10.74 11.03 12.39
C GLU A 196 -10.68 10.74 13.90
N THR A 197 -9.70 9.92 14.32
CA THR A 197 -9.51 9.59 15.73
C THR A 197 -9.13 10.82 16.54
N THR A 198 -8.22 11.64 16.02
CA THR A 198 -7.80 12.88 16.67
C THR A 198 -8.99 13.84 16.81
N THR A 199 -9.77 14.04 15.74
CA THR A 199 -11.00 14.86 15.78
C THR A 199 -11.99 14.38 16.85
N ARG A 200 -12.23 13.06 16.94
CA ARG A 200 -13.12 12.49 17.98
C ARG A 200 -12.56 12.66 19.39
N LEU A 201 -11.25 12.51 19.56
CA LEU A 201 -10.59 12.74 20.85
C LEU A 201 -10.68 14.21 21.27
N THR A 202 -10.52 15.15 20.34
CA THR A 202 -10.68 16.59 20.60
C THR A 202 -12.10 16.93 21.06
N ILE A 203 -13.13 16.38 20.38
CA ILE A 203 -14.54 16.52 20.81
C ILE A 203 -14.71 16.04 22.26
N LYS A 204 -14.25 14.81 22.55
CA LYS A 204 -14.38 14.22 23.89
C LYS A 204 -13.59 14.99 24.96
N LYS A 205 -12.39 15.49 24.60
CA LYS A 205 -11.56 16.32 25.47
C LYS A 205 -12.28 17.63 25.80
N ALA A 206 -12.91 18.27 24.82
CA ALA A 206 -13.69 19.49 25.03
C ALA A 206 -14.89 19.26 25.96
N GLU A 207 -15.68 18.21 25.74
CA GLU A 207 -16.79 17.84 26.63
C GLU A 207 -16.31 17.56 28.07
N THR A 208 -15.18 16.85 28.20
CA THR A 208 -14.57 16.56 29.50
C THR A 208 -14.09 17.84 30.18
N VAL A 209 -13.48 18.77 29.46
CA VAL A 209 -13.05 20.07 30.01
C VAL A 209 -14.26 20.87 30.49
N ILE A 210 -15.34 20.94 29.71
CA ILE A 210 -16.57 21.67 30.07
C ILE A 210 -17.19 21.08 31.34
N THR A 211 -17.40 19.76 31.38
CA THR A 211 -18.08 19.08 32.49
C THR A 211 -17.24 19.03 33.78
N SER A 212 -15.92 18.86 33.66
CA SER A 212 -15.02 18.79 34.82
C SER A 212 -14.72 20.15 35.45
N SER A 213 -14.72 21.23 34.65
CA SER A 213 -14.38 22.58 35.13
C SER A 213 -15.38 23.12 36.16
N PHE A 214 -16.65 22.73 36.04
CA PHE A 214 -17.74 23.17 36.92
C PHE A 214 -18.37 21.99 37.68
N LYS A 215 -17.56 21.00 38.07
CA LYS A 215 -18.03 19.83 38.80
C LYS A 215 -18.73 20.23 40.09
N VAL A 216 -19.94 19.69 40.29
CA VAL A 216 -20.71 19.86 41.52
C VAL A 216 -20.03 19.12 42.66
N LEU A 217 -19.87 19.80 43.80
CA LEU A 217 -19.22 19.27 45.01
C LEU A 217 -20.27 18.92 46.07
N PRO A 218 -20.01 17.93 46.94
CA PRO A 218 -20.92 17.57 48.03
C PRO A 218 -21.18 18.72 49.02
N THR A 219 -20.27 19.69 49.10
CA THR A 219 -20.32 20.85 50.00
C THR A 219 -21.06 22.05 49.41
N ASP A 220 -21.51 21.99 48.15
CA ASP A 220 -22.19 23.10 47.48
C ASP A 220 -23.62 23.28 48.00
N SER A 221 -24.07 24.52 48.12
CA SER A 221 -25.49 24.83 48.35
C SER A 221 -26.33 24.48 47.13
N GLU A 222 -27.64 24.19 47.31
CA GLU A 222 -28.55 23.88 46.19
C GLU A 222 -28.55 24.96 45.10
N ALA A 223 -28.40 26.24 45.47
CA ALA A 223 -28.28 27.34 44.52
C ALA A 223 -26.97 27.27 43.70
N GLN A 224 -25.85 26.92 44.33
CA GLN A 224 -24.55 26.76 43.66
C GLN A 224 -24.53 25.51 42.75
N LYS A 225 -25.18 24.42 43.16
CA LYS A 225 -25.33 23.22 42.31
C LYS A 225 -26.06 23.56 41.02
N LYS A 226 -27.23 24.21 41.15
CA LYS A 226 -28.04 24.63 40.00
C LYS A 226 -27.27 25.58 39.08
N LEU A 227 -26.56 26.56 39.63
CA LEU A 227 -25.77 27.50 38.84
C LEU A 227 -24.66 26.79 38.05
N LYS A 228 -23.92 25.86 38.67
CA LYS A 228 -22.89 25.07 38.00
C LYS A 228 -23.48 24.20 36.88
N GLU A 229 -24.62 23.56 37.13
CA GLU A 229 -25.33 22.78 36.10
C GLU A 229 -25.78 23.64 34.92
N ASP A 230 -26.28 24.84 35.19
CA ASP A 230 -26.71 25.78 34.14
C ASP A 230 -25.53 26.31 33.32
N ILE A 231 -24.38 26.59 33.96
CA ILE A 231 -23.14 26.96 33.27
C ILE A 231 -22.67 25.82 32.35
N VAL A 232 -22.64 24.57 32.84
CA VAL A 232 -22.26 23.40 32.03
C VAL A 232 -23.19 23.22 30.84
N ARG A 233 -24.52 23.30 31.08
CA ARG A 233 -25.54 23.18 30.03
C ARG A 233 -25.32 24.25 28.96
N LYS A 234 -25.12 25.50 29.36
CA LYS A 234 -24.90 26.62 28.44
C LYS A 234 -23.59 26.47 27.65
N ALA A 235 -22.52 26.02 28.30
CA ALA A 235 -21.25 25.76 27.65
C ALA A 235 -21.35 24.65 26.58
N ILE A 236 -22.10 23.57 26.86
CA ILE A 236 -22.37 22.51 25.89
C ILE A 236 -23.19 23.05 24.72
N GLU A 237 -24.26 23.82 24.98
CA GLU A 237 -25.08 24.44 23.94
C GLU A 237 -24.26 25.33 23.00
N LEU A 238 -23.36 26.14 23.57
CA LEU A 238 -22.49 27.03 22.79
C LEU A 238 -21.41 26.27 22.01
N PHE A 239 -20.97 25.10 22.51
CA PHE A 239 -19.99 24.27 21.83
C PHE A 239 -20.61 23.38 20.73
N GLN A 240 -21.93 23.11 20.81
CA GLN A 240 -22.65 22.23 19.89
C GLN A 240 -22.41 22.48 18.39
N PRO A 241 -22.37 23.74 17.89
CA PRO A 241 -22.10 23.99 16.48
C PRO A 241 -20.71 23.48 16.04
N ILE A 242 -19.71 23.65 16.91
CA ILE A 242 -18.33 23.21 16.67
C ILE A 242 -18.25 21.68 16.67
N THR A 243 -18.92 21.03 17.62
CA THR A 243 -19.01 19.58 17.67
C THR A 243 -19.67 18.99 16.43
N ASN A 244 -20.73 19.64 15.93
CA ASN A 244 -21.41 19.21 14.71
C ASN A 244 -20.49 19.33 13.48
N GLU A 245 -19.74 20.42 13.36
CA GLU A 245 -18.79 20.62 12.25
C GLU A 245 -17.65 19.59 12.30
N LEU A 246 -17.04 19.38 13.48
CA LEU A 246 -15.99 18.37 13.66
C LEU A 246 -16.50 16.95 13.38
N THR A 247 -17.74 16.64 13.78
CA THR A 247 -18.36 15.33 13.50
C THR A 247 -18.65 15.15 12.01
N SER A 248 -19.12 16.20 11.33
CA SER A 248 -19.31 16.20 9.88
C SER A 248 -17.98 15.97 9.16
N PHE A 249 -16.93 16.69 9.57
CA PHE A 249 -15.60 16.52 9.01
C PHE A 249 -15.07 15.10 9.21
N ALA A 250 -15.20 14.55 10.41
CA ALA A 250 -14.82 13.16 10.71
C ALA A 250 -15.57 12.14 9.82
N THR A 251 -16.83 12.43 9.49
CA THR A 251 -17.63 11.59 8.58
C THR A 251 -17.16 11.74 7.14
N ASP A 252 -16.88 12.97 6.69
CA ASP A 252 -16.39 13.26 5.34
C ASP A 252 -15.01 12.65 5.05
N LEU A 253 -14.17 12.48 6.08
CA LEU A 253 -12.88 11.80 5.95
C LEU A 253 -13.00 10.36 5.44
N SER A 254 -14.16 9.71 5.65
CA SER A 254 -14.41 8.37 5.13
C SER A 254 -14.39 8.32 3.59
N ASN A 255 -14.77 9.41 2.91
CA ASN A 255 -14.71 9.50 1.45
C ASN A 255 -13.27 9.44 0.94
N TYR A 256 -12.36 10.05 1.69
CA TYR A 256 -10.94 10.03 1.37
C TYR A 256 -10.30 8.68 1.68
N ARG A 257 -11.00 7.72 2.31
CA ARG A 257 -10.44 6.39 2.62
C ARG A 257 -10.34 5.48 1.39
N VAL A 258 -11.16 5.74 0.37
CA VAL A 258 -11.26 4.93 -0.85
C VAL A 258 -10.56 5.66 -1.99
N GLY A 259 -9.74 4.93 -2.76
CA GLY A 259 -9.04 5.47 -3.93
C GLY A 259 -8.25 4.38 -4.65
N GLU A 260 -7.83 4.66 -5.88
CA GLU A 260 -7.03 3.73 -6.69
C GLU A 260 -5.60 3.57 -6.15
N LYS A 261 -5.04 4.64 -5.57
CA LYS A 261 -3.68 4.67 -5.01
C LYS A 261 -3.69 4.52 -3.47
N ARG A 262 -2.63 3.91 -2.95
CA ARG A 262 -2.39 3.70 -1.51
C ARG A 262 -2.15 5.00 -0.74
N VAL A 263 -1.47 5.95 -1.38
CA VAL A 263 -1.18 7.29 -0.85
C VAL A 263 -2.15 8.30 -1.47
N PRO A 264 -2.73 9.24 -0.69
CA PRO A 264 -3.55 10.32 -1.23
C PRO A 264 -2.76 11.24 -2.15
N GLU A 265 -3.44 11.82 -3.13
CA GLU A 265 -2.84 12.84 -3.98
C GLU A 265 -2.58 14.13 -3.17
N PRO A 266 -1.56 14.93 -3.53
CA PRO A 266 -1.26 16.19 -2.84
C PRO A 266 -2.46 17.14 -2.74
N GLU A 267 -3.30 17.16 -3.78
CA GLU A 267 -4.52 17.98 -3.82
C GLU A 267 -5.54 17.55 -2.74
N GLU A 268 -5.70 16.23 -2.51
CA GLU A 268 -6.57 15.69 -1.47
C GLU A 268 -6.05 16.05 -0.08
N VAL A 269 -4.73 15.91 0.14
CA VAL A 269 -4.08 16.28 1.41
C VAL A 269 -4.27 17.78 1.68
N SER A 270 -4.05 18.62 0.68
CA SER A 270 -4.27 20.07 0.78
C SER A 270 -5.73 20.42 1.09
N ALA A 271 -6.69 19.70 0.54
CA ALA A 271 -8.10 19.88 0.86
C ALA A 271 -8.42 19.52 2.32
N ILE A 272 -7.83 18.45 2.86
CA ILE A 272 -7.97 18.07 4.28
C ILE A 272 -7.35 19.13 5.18
N VAL A 273 -6.11 19.56 4.90
CA VAL A 273 -5.39 20.57 5.68
C VAL A 273 -6.13 21.91 5.70
N SER A 274 -6.65 22.37 4.54
CA SER A 274 -7.42 23.62 4.47
C SER A 274 -8.72 23.57 5.26
N LYS A 275 -9.42 22.43 5.29
CA LYS A 275 -10.60 22.22 6.15
C LYS A 275 -10.24 22.28 7.63
N ILE A 276 -9.15 21.63 8.05
CA ILE A 276 -8.66 21.67 9.44
C ILE A 276 -8.31 23.11 9.84
N ALA A 277 -7.57 23.84 8.99
CA ALA A 277 -7.19 25.22 9.24
C ALA A 277 -8.41 26.15 9.37
N LYS A 278 -9.43 25.95 8.53
CA LYS A 278 -10.69 26.70 8.61
C LYS A 278 -11.40 26.44 9.95
N MET A 279 -11.58 25.18 10.34
CA MET A 279 -12.22 24.83 11.62
C MET A 279 -11.47 25.40 12.83
N LYS A 280 -10.13 25.41 12.79
CA LYS A 280 -9.30 26.03 13.84
C LYS A 280 -9.60 27.52 13.96
N ASN A 281 -9.67 28.24 12.84
CA ASN A 281 -9.99 29.67 12.83
C ASN A 281 -11.42 29.93 13.32
N ASP A 282 -12.39 29.13 12.88
CA ASP A 282 -13.80 29.26 13.29
C ASP A 282 -13.96 29.02 14.80
N PHE A 283 -13.22 28.05 15.37
CA PHE A 283 -13.15 27.83 16.82
C PHE A 283 -12.57 29.03 17.57
N GLU A 284 -11.44 29.59 17.13
CA GLU A 284 -10.82 30.75 17.80
C GLU A 284 -11.72 32.00 17.76
N LEU A 285 -12.50 32.19 16.69
CA LEU A 285 -13.50 33.27 16.62
C LEU A 285 -14.63 33.07 17.64
N GLN A 286 -15.21 31.87 17.70
CA GLN A 286 -16.34 31.56 18.58
C GLN A 286 -15.96 31.52 20.07
N LYS A 287 -14.71 31.19 20.37
CA LYS A 287 -14.15 31.10 21.73
C LYS A 287 -14.36 32.37 22.56
N SER A 288 -14.17 33.54 21.95
CA SER A 288 -14.41 34.83 22.62
C SER A 288 -15.86 35.00 23.08
N GLY A 289 -16.82 34.61 22.23
CA GLY A 289 -18.25 34.62 22.53
C GLY A 289 -18.64 33.62 23.62
N ILE A 290 -18.00 32.45 23.64
CA ILE A 290 -18.18 31.46 24.72
C ILE A 290 -17.73 32.04 26.06
N TYR A 291 -16.56 32.68 26.09
CA TYR A 291 -16.07 33.31 27.33
C TYR A 291 -16.98 34.43 27.80
N GLN A 292 -17.45 35.30 26.93
CA GLN A 292 -18.35 36.38 27.33
C GLN A 292 -19.66 35.83 27.91
N ALA A 293 -20.29 34.87 27.22
CA ALA A 293 -21.56 34.31 27.65
C ALA A 293 -21.47 33.56 29.00
N LEU A 294 -20.33 32.92 29.28
CA LEU A 294 -20.12 32.23 30.56
C LEU A 294 -19.72 33.20 31.68
N ASP A 295 -18.99 34.28 31.39
CA ASP A 295 -18.63 35.32 32.37
C ASP A 295 -19.88 36.02 32.93
N GLU A 296 -20.87 36.30 32.07
CA GLU A 296 -22.17 36.88 32.47
C GLU A 296 -22.96 36.01 33.46
N MET A 297 -22.72 34.69 33.47
CA MET A 297 -23.35 33.76 34.40
C MET A 297 -22.58 33.60 35.72
N VAL A 298 -21.32 34.04 35.80
CA VAL A 298 -20.48 33.89 36.99
C VAL A 298 -20.60 35.13 37.88
N PRO A 299 -21.15 35.02 39.11
CA PRO A 299 -21.28 36.16 40.00
C PRO A 299 -19.90 36.70 40.41
N SER A 300 -19.68 38.01 40.27
CA SER A 300 -18.42 38.66 40.67
C SER A 300 -18.10 38.56 42.17
N SER A 301 -19.12 38.21 42.98
CA SER A 301 -18.99 37.98 44.42
C SER A 301 -18.44 36.60 44.77
N ASP A 302 -18.53 35.60 43.88
CA ASP A 302 -18.08 34.22 44.14
C ASP A 302 -16.65 34.00 43.61
N ARG A 303 -15.67 34.17 44.50
CA ARG A 303 -14.24 33.96 44.19
C ARG A 303 -13.94 32.53 43.73
N PHE A 304 -14.70 31.53 44.16
CA PHE A 304 -14.44 30.14 43.81
C PHE A 304 -14.85 29.86 42.37
N LEU A 305 -16.03 30.35 41.94
CA LEU A 305 -16.48 30.24 40.55
C LEU A 305 -15.58 31.03 39.59
N LEU A 306 -15.06 32.19 39.99
CA LEU A 306 -14.08 32.93 39.20
C LEU A 306 -12.78 32.13 38.97
N VAL A 307 -12.29 31.42 39.99
CA VAL A 307 -11.11 30.55 39.85
C VAL A 307 -11.41 29.34 38.93
N MET A 308 -12.59 28.74 39.06
CA MET A 308 -13.03 27.66 38.16
C MET A 308 -13.11 28.13 36.71
N PHE A 309 -13.67 29.32 36.49
CA PHE A 309 -13.80 29.89 35.16
C PHE A 309 -12.44 30.23 34.53
N ASN A 310 -11.48 30.74 35.30
CA ASN A 310 -10.12 30.98 34.79
C ASN A 310 -9.39 29.67 34.46
N ARG A 311 -9.61 28.60 35.24
CA ARG A 311 -9.11 27.26 34.90
C ARG A 311 -9.75 26.73 33.63
N PHE A 312 -11.07 26.91 33.47
CA PHE A 312 -11.77 26.57 32.24
C PHE A 312 -11.14 27.28 31.03
N LYS A 313 -10.95 28.61 31.08
CA LYS A 313 -10.29 29.37 30.00
C LYS A 313 -8.93 28.79 29.64
N THR A 314 -8.11 28.49 30.64
CA THR A 314 -6.75 27.94 30.45
C THR A 314 -6.80 26.57 29.78
N SER A 315 -7.65 25.66 30.26
CA SER A 315 -7.80 24.31 29.69
C SER A 315 -8.46 24.32 28.32
N PHE A 316 -9.39 25.25 28.08
CA PHE A 316 -10.10 25.41 26.81
C PHE A 316 -9.23 26.03 25.72
N ASN A 317 -8.26 26.88 26.10
CA ASN A 317 -7.26 27.42 25.17
C ASN A 317 -6.45 26.31 24.50
N GLY A 318 -5.98 25.32 25.26
CA GLY A 318 -5.16 24.22 24.74
C GLY A 318 -5.93 23.07 24.08
N LEU A 319 -7.17 23.30 23.62
CA LEU A 319 -7.97 22.25 22.96
C LEU A 319 -7.59 22.00 21.50
N MET A 320 -7.12 23.03 20.79
CA MET A 320 -6.81 22.99 19.35
C MET A 320 -5.31 23.15 19.04
N ASP A 321 -4.47 23.07 20.07
CA ASP A 321 -3.00 23.13 19.96
C ASP A 321 -2.36 21.73 19.89
N ASP A 322 -3.10 20.68 20.27
CA ASP A 322 -2.74 19.26 20.14
C ASP A 322 -3.35 18.66 18.86
#